data_AF-A0A940DUD4-F1
#
_entry.id   AF-A0A940DUD4-F1
#
_cell.length_a   1.000
_cell.length_b   1.000
_cell.length_c   1.000
_cell.angle_alpha   90.00
_cell.angle_beta   90.00
_cell.angle_gamma   90.00
#
_symmetry.space_group_name_H-M   'P 1'
#
loop_
_entity.id
_entity.type
_entity.pdbx_description
1 polymer ?
#
loop_
_entity_poly.entity_id
_entity_poly.type
_entity_poly.pdbx_seq_one_letter_code
_entity_poly.pdbx_strand_id
1 'polypeptide(L)' 'MKSNYEILTANDIADILRVSLPTAYTVMERTDFPLIRIGRSKRVLRHEFYNWLNSMSNI' A
#
# COMPACT_ATOMS: atom_id res chain seq x y z
N MET A 1 5.45 -9.27 20.47
CA MET A 1 4.64 -8.22 19.80
C MET A 1 5.40 -7.78 18.55
N LYS A 2 4.92 -8.09 17.34
CA LYS A 2 5.48 -7.47 16.14
C LYS A 2 5.05 -6.01 16.09
N SER A 3 5.99 -5.11 15.82
CA SER A 3 5.76 -3.68 15.68
C SER A 3 4.75 -3.41 14.56
N ASN A 4 3.62 -2.77 14.86
CA ASN A 4 2.63 -2.30 13.86
C ASN A 4 3.11 -1.06 13.07
N TYR A 5 4.37 -0.65 13.22
CA TYR A 5 4.98 0.55 12.61
C TYR A 5 5.74 0.26 11.31
N GLU A 6 5.50 -0.87 10.64
CA GLU A 6 6.12 -1.12 9.34
C GLU A 6 5.49 -0.23 8.26
N ILE A 7 6.33 0.54 7.57
CA ILE A 7 5.95 1.37 6.43
C ILE A 7 6.31 0.59 5.16
N LEU A 8 5.35 0.44 4.24
CA LEU A 8 5.53 -0.19 2.94
C LEU A 8 5.88 0.83 1.86
N THR A 9 6.71 0.40 0.93
CA THR A 9 7.09 1.10 -0.30
C THR A 9 6.32 0.55 -1.51
N ALA A 10 6.42 1.22 -2.66
CA ALA A 10 5.82 0.73 -3.90
C ALA A 10 6.36 -0.65 -4.34
N ASN A 11 7.62 -0.98 -4.02
CA ASN A 11 8.17 -2.32 -4.28
C ASN A 11 7.50 -3.38 -3.40
N ASP A 12 7.31 -3.09 -2.10
CA ASP A 12 6.61 -4.01 -1.20
C ASP A 12 5.17 -4.26 -1.68
N ILE A 13 4.48 -3.21 -2.16
CA ILE A 13 3.13 -3.35 -2.72
C ILE A 13 3.14 -4.22 -3.99
N ALA A 14 4.12 -4.02 -4.88
CA ALA A 14 4.27 -4.83 -6.09
C ALA A 14 4.47 -6.31 -5.74
N ASP A 15 5.34 -6.61 -4.77
CA ASP A 15 5.63 -7.97 -4.31
C ASP A 15 4.42 -8.61 -3.62
N ILE A 16 3.73 -7.89 -2.75
CA ILE A 16 2.55 -8.39 -2.02
C ILE A 16 1.40 -8.68 -2.97
N LEU A 17 1.11 -7.77 -3.91
CA LEU A 17 0.00 -7.91 -4.87
C LEU A 17 0.36 -8.78 -6.07
N ARG A 18 1.63 -9.19 -6.22
CA ARG A 18 2.16 -9.92 -7.39
C ARG A 18 1.89 -9.19 -8.70
N VAL A 19 2.09 -7.88 -8.70
CA VAL A 19 1.92 -7.00 -9.88
C VAL A 19 3.22 -6.29 -10.23
N SER A 20 3.30 -5.70 -11.42
CA SER A 20 4.45 -4.88 -11.81
C SER A 20 4.58 -3.62 -10.94
N LEU A 21 5.79 -3.10 -10.78
CA LEU A 21 6.03 -1.83 -10.07
C LEU A 21 5.23 -0.65 -10.64
N PRO A 22 5.09 -0.47 -11.98
CA PRO A 22 4.17 0.52 -12.54
C PRO A 22 2.72 0.32 -12.11
N THR A 23 2.23 -0.92 -12.12
CA THR A 23 0.87 -1.24 -11.64
C THR A 23 0.71 -0.89 -10.18
N ALA A 24 1.70 -1.19 -9.33
CA ALA A 24 1.69 -0.80 -7.93
C ALA A 24 1.62 0.73 -7.76
N TYR A 25 2.36 1.49 -8.56
CA TYR A 25 2.26 2.95 -8.56
C TYR A 25 0.87 3.46 -8.94
N THR A 26 0.21 2.83 -9.92
CA THR A 26 -1.18 3.14 -10.31
C THR A 26 -2.15 2.82 -9.18
N VAL A 27 -2.00 1.68 -8.51
CA VAL A 27 -2.80 1.31 -7.33
C VAL A 27 -2.64 2.35 -6.22
N MET A 28 -1.41 2.77 -5.93
CA MET A 28 -1.12 3.78 -4.92
C MET A 28 -1.61 5.20 -5.27
N GLU A 29 -2.06 5.44 -6.51
CA GLU A 29 -2.67 6.71 -6.94
C GLU A 29 -4.20 6.70 -6.84
N ARG A 30 -4.81 5.58 -6.44
CA ARG A 30 -6.26 5.56 -6.24
C ARG A 30 -6.67 6.52 -5.12
N THR A 31 -7.83 7.13 -5.27
CA THR A 31 -8.37 8.12 -4.32
C THR A 31 -8.69 7.53 -2.95
N ASP A 32 -8.95 6.23 -2.88
CA ASP A 32 -9.26 5.47 -1.67
C ASP A 32 -8.04 4.83 -1.01
N PHE A 33 -6.86 4.93 -1.63
CA PHE A 33 -5.65 4.32 -1.11
C PHE A 33 -5.07 5.17 0.04
N PRO A 34 -4.67 4.58 1.19
CA PRO A 34 -4.12 5.31 2.33
C PRO A 34 -2.67 5.76 2.09
N LEU A 35 -2.47 6.64 1.11
CA LEU A 35 -1.16 7.08 0.65
C LEU A 35 -0.56 8.13 1.58
N ILE A 36 0.68 7.90 2.01
CA ILE A 36 1.55 8.89 2.63
C ILE A 36 2.58 9.36 1.60
N ARG A 37 2.57 10.65 1.28
CA ARG A 37 3.58 11.28 0.40
C ARG A 37 4.65 11.99 1.21
N ILE A 38 5.92 11.63 0.97
CA ILE A 38 7.09 12.30 1.54
C ILE A 38 8.00 12.72 0.38
N GLY A 39 7.83 13.96 -0.08
CA GLY A 39 8.45 14.45 -1.32
C GLY A 39 8.03 13.59 -2.52
N ARG A 40 9.01 12.99 -3.21
CA ARG A 40 8.77 12.07 -4.35
C ARG A 40 8.49 10.62 -3.93
N SER A 41 8.59 10.32 -2.63
CA SER A 41 8.37 8.98 -2.10
C SER A 41 6.90 8.74 -1.76
N LYS A 42 6.40 7.58 -2.17
CA LYS A 42 5.09 7.05 -1.79
C LYS A 42 5.25 5.96 -0.74
N ARG A 43 4.47 6.05 0.33
CA ARG A 43 4.49 5.15 1.48
C ARG A 43 3.07 4.83 1.94
N VAL A 44 2.92 3.74 2.67
CA VAL A 44 1.67 3.39 3.35
C VAL A 44 2.00 2.62 4.61
N LEU A 45 1.24 2.82 5.69
CA LEU A 45 1.40 2.00 6.88
C LEU A 45 0.89 0.59 6.57
N ARG A 46 1.65 -0.44 6.95
CA ARG A 46 1.30 -1.84 6.67
C ARG A 46 -0.14 -2.15 7.07
N HIS A 47 -0.56 -1.74 8.27
CA HIS A 47 -1.91 -2.02 8.76
C HIS A 47 -3.00 -1.31 7.95
N GLU A 48 -2.81 -0.06 7.54
CA GLU A 48 -3.75 0.66 6.69
C GLU A 48 -3.87 0.03 5.31
N PHE A 49 -2.75 -0.44 4.74
CA PHE A 49 -2.77 -1.17 3.47
C PHE A 49 -3.63 -2.44 3.54
N TYR A 50 -3.48 -3.26 4.58
CA TYR A 50 -4.33 -4.46 4.73
C TYR A 50 -5.79 -4.12 5.07
N ASN A 51 -6.05 -3.06 5.84
CA ASN A 51 -7.41 -2.58 6.05
C ASN A 51 -8.08 -2.16 4.74
N TRP A 52 -7.35 -1.48 3.86
CA TRP A 52 -7.81 -1.14 2.52
C TRP A 52 -8.04 -2.38 1.64
N LEU A 53 -7.18 -3.41 1.72
CA LEU A 53 -7.45 -4.67 1.02
C LEU A 53 -8.73 -5.36 1.51
N ASN A 54 -8.95 -5.38 2.82
CA ASN A 54 -10.14 -5.97 3.41
C ASN A 54 -11.41 -5.21 2.98
N SER A 55 -11.35 -3.88 2.85
CA SER A 55 -12.50 -3.09 2.38
C SER A 55 -12.81 -3.28 0.89
N MET A 56 -11.85 -3.71 0.07
CA MET A 56 -12.09 -4.11 -1.32
C MET A 56 -12.73 -5.51 -1.43
N SER A 57 -12.41 -6.40 -0.50
CA SER A 57 -12.82 -7.81 -0.52
C SER A 57 -14.20 -8.03 0.11
N ASN A 58 -15.12 -7.05 0.10
CA ASN A 58 -16.46 -7.17 0.70
C ASN A 58 -17.15 -8.49 0.28
N ILE A 59 -16.99 -9.50 1.15
CA ILE A 59 -17.67 -10.78 1.26
C ILE A 59 -18.21 -10.78 2.69
#